data_AF-A0A933DM32-F1
#
_entry.id   AF-A0A933DM32-F1
#
_cell.length_a   1.000
_cell.length_b   1.000
_cell.length_c   1.000
_cell.angle_alpha   90.00
_cell.angle_beta   90.00
_cell.angle_gamma   90.00
#
_symmetry.space_group_name_H-M   'P 1'
#
loop_
_entity.id
_entity.type
_entity.pdbx_description
1 polymer ?
#
loop_
_entity_poly.entity_id
_entity_poly.type
_entity_poly.pdbx_seq_one_letter_code
_entity_poly.pdbx_strand_id
1 'polypeptide(L)'
;MFHSWNEIIKGCVYDSGGKDVATLSCIPAIFSNMVNALLTFTGLIALAIFIFGGFKFIHSGGDPKKLEGARNNLIYGILGLLIVLLSFGIINIIVAVTGVECIRNFGFGC
;
A
#
# COMPACT_ATOMS: atom_id res chain seq x y z
N MET A 1 12.50 -7.44 0.77
CA MET A 1 11.34 -7.42 1.69
C MET A 1 10.07 -7.77 0.91
N PHE A 2 10.10 -8.90 0.20
CA PHE A 2 8.94 -9.52 -0.43
C PHE A 2 8.87 -10.88 0.24
N HIS A 3 7.79 -11.20 0.96
CA HIS A 3 7.61 -12.55 1.42
C HIS A 3 7.40 -13.42 0.18
N SER A 4 8.24 -14.42 -0.01
CA SER A 4 8.05 -15.41 -1.07
C SER A 4 6.67 -16.01 -0.90
N TRP A 5 5.91 -16.15 -1.99
CA TRP A 5 4.56 -16.73 -1.96
C TRP A 5 4.54 -18.08 -1.22
N ASN A 6 5.63 -18.83 -1.27
CA ASN A 6 5.77 -20.13 -0.64
C ASN A 6 5.85 -20.07 0.92
N GLU A 7 6.32 -18.96 1.49
CA GLU A 7 6.40 -18.76 2.95
C GLU A 7 5.02 -18.49 3.55
N ILE A 8 4.15 -17.82 2.78
CA ILE A 8 2.79 -17.48 3.21
C ILE A 8 1.94 -18.74 3.26
N ILE A 9 2.04 -19.62 2.26
CA ILE A 9 1.27 -20.87 2.24
C ILE A 9 1.63 -21.74 3.45
N LYS A 10 2.92 -21.79 3.85
CA LYS A 10 3.37 -22.52 5.04
C LYS A 10 2.93 -21.89 6.37
N GLY A 11 2.80 -20.57 6.44
CA GLY A 11 2.29 -19.88 7.63
C GLY A 11 0.77 -19.95 7.78
N CYS A 12 0.05 -20.33 6.73
CA CYS A 12 -1.41 -20.33 6.70
C CYS A 12 -2.04 -21.73 6.78
N VAL A 13 -1.23 -22.77 6.55
CA VAL A 13 -1.59 -24.18 6.68
C VAL A 13 -0.98 -24.71 7.97
N TYR A 14 -1.82 -25.20 8.88
CA TYR A 14 -1.38 -25.88 10.09
C TYR A 14 -1.35 -27.39 9.81
N ASP A 15 -0.18 -28.02 9.94
CA ASP A 15 -0.08 -29.48 9.91
C ASP A 15 -0.63 -30.04 11.23
N SER A 16 -1.83 -30.61 11.17
CA SER A 16 -2.48 -31.30 12.29
C SER A 16 -2.40 -32.81 12.09
N GLY A 17 -1.18 -33.36 12.13
CA GLY A 17 -0.96 -34.81 12.12
C GLY A 17 -1.08 -35.45 10.74
N GLY A 18 -0.52 -34.82 9.70
CA GLY A 18 -0.44 -35.36 8.34
C GLY A 18 -1.63 -35.02 7.44
N LYS A 19 -2.45 -34.04 7.84
CA LYS A 19 -3.49 -33.45 6.98
C LYS A 19 -3.36 -31.93 7.00
N ASP A 20 -3.00 -31.39 5.85
CA ASP A 20 -2.93 -29.96 5.60
C ASP A 20 -4.34 -29.36 5.62
N VAL A 21 -4.66 -28.59 6.66
CA VAL A 21 -5.91 -27.84 6.75
C VAL A 21 -5.65 -26.35 6.58
N ALA A 22 -6.43 -25.71 5.71
CA ALA A 22 -6.37 -24.27 5.49
C ALA A 22 -7.15 -23.53 6.59
N THR A 23 -6.50 -22.60 7.28
CA THR A 23 -7.12 -21.81 8.36
C THR A 23 -7.74 -20.52 7.80
N LEU A 24 -8.75 -19.94 8.46
CA LEU A 24 -9.32 -18.64 8.06
C LEU A 24 -8.26 -17.51 8.01
N SER A 25 -7.18 -17.64 8.77
CA SER A 25 -6.00 -16.77 8.71
C SER A 25 -5.30 -16.71 7.34
N CYS A 26 -5.58 -17.66 6.43
CA CYS A 26 -5.11 -17.62 5.04
C CYS A 26 -5.51 -16.33 4.32
N ILE A 27 -6.78 -15.92 4.47
CA ILE A 27 -7.37 -14.79 3.72
C ILE A 27 -6.60 -13.48 4.00
N PRO A 28 -6.47 -13.05 5.26
CA PRO A 28 -5.77 -11.82 5.56
C PRO A 28 -4.25 -11.90 5.32
N ALA A 29 -3.63 -13.07 5.45
CA ALA A 29 -2.20 -13.22 5.16
C ALA A 29 -1.88 -13.00 3.67
N ILE A 30 -2.71 -13.56 2.78
CA ILE A 30 -2.61 -13.34 1.33
C ILE A 30 -2.86 -11.85 1.00
N PHE A 31 -3.89 -11.26 1.60
CA PHE A 31 -4.22 -9.85 1.38
C PHE A 31 -3.10 -8.91 1.85
N SER A 32 -2.57 -9.13 3.06
CA SER A 32 -1.46 -8.35 3.63
C SER A 32 -0.21 -8.42 2.75
N ASN A 33 0.12 -9.60 2.22
CA ASN A 33 1.26 -9.72 1.32
C ASN A 33 1.01 -9.01 -0.02
N MET A 34 -0.19 -9.13 -0.58
CA MET A 34 -0.54 -8.43 -1.82
C MET A 34 -0.43 -6.91 -1.65
N VAL A 35 -0.92 -6.38 -0.51
CA VAL A 35 -0.79 -4.95 -0.17
C VAL A 35 0.66 -4.55 0.01
N ASN A 36 1.48 -5.33 0.73
CA ASN A 36 2.91 -5.04 0.91
C ASN A 36 3.70 -5.07 -0.42
N ALA A 37 3.38 -6.03 -1.30
CA ALA A 37 3.96 -6.10 -2.63
C ALA A 37 3.58 -4.86 -3.45
N LEU A 38 2.29 -4.50 -3.47
CA LEU A 38 1.79 -3.30 -4.14
C LEU A 38 2.41 -2.02 -3.59
N LEU A 39 2.56 -1.89 -2.27
CA LEU A 39 3.21 -0.74 -1.62
C LEU A 39 4.66 -0.59 -2.08
N THR A 40 5.40 -1.69 -2.19
CA THR A 40 6.79 -1.69 -2.64
C THR A 40 6.90 -1.23 -4.11
N PHE A 41 6.02 -1.72 -4.98
CA PHE A 41 5.95 -1.25 -6.38
C PHE A 41 5.48 0.20 -6.48
N THR A 42 4.52 0.59 -5.64
CA THR A 42 3.97 1.95 -5.61
C THR A 42 5.02 2.97 -5.20
N GLY A 43 5.90 2.65 -4.24
CA GLY A 43 7.03 3.52 -3.89
C GLY A 43 7.95 3.80 -5.07
N LEU A 44 8.25 2.78 -5.89
CA LEU A 44 9.08 2.92 -7.08
C LEU A 44 8.37 3.75 -8.18
N ILE A 45 7.09 3.47 -8.43
CA ILE A 45 6.28 4.17 -9.44
C ILE A 45 6.07 5.64 -9.03
N ALA A 46 5.83 5.91 -7.75
CA ALA A 46 5.67 7.26 -7.23
C ALA A 46 6.92 8.10 -7.54
N LEU A 47 8.11 7.55 -7.28
CA LEU A 47 9.37 8.23 -7.56
C LEU A 47 9.54 8.53 -9.06
N ALA A 48 9.17 7.61 -9.94
CA ALA A 48 9.17 7.84 -11.39
C ALA A 48 8.21 8.98 -11.80
N ILE A 49 6.98 8.99 -11.29
CA ILE A 49 5.98 10.03 -11.57
C ILE A 49 6.46 11.40 -11.08
N PHE A 50 7.11 11.47 -9.91
CA PHE A 50 7.69 12.71 -9.41
C PHE A 50 8.78 13.27 -10.34
N ILE A 51 9.68 12.41 -10.82
CA ILE A 51 10.73 12.82 -11.77
C ILE A 51 10.11 13.30 -13.09
N PHE A 52 9.23 12.51 -13.70
CA PHE A 52 8.59 12.88 -14.97
C PHE A 52 7.69 14.12 -14.85
N GLY A 53 6.96 14.25 -13.75
CA GLY A 53 6.12 15.41 -13.44
C GLY A 53 6.94 16.68 -13.23
N GLY A 54 8.06 16.59 -12.50
CA GLY A 54 8.98 17.70 -12.29
C GLY A 54 9.66 18.16 -13.58
N PHE A 55 10.13 17.22 -14.40
CA PHE A 55 10.71 17.55 -15.71
C PHE A 55 9.71 18.23 -16.64
N LYS A 56 8.47 17.72 -16.70
CA LYS A 56 7.41 18.33 -17.51
C LYS A 56 7.07 19.74 -17.04
N PHE A 57 7.07 20.00 -15.73
CA PHE A 57 6.83 21.32 -15.17
C PHE A 57 7.90 22.34 -15.58
N ILE A 58 9.18 21.97 -15.49
CA ILE A 58 10.31 22.84 -15.88
C ILE A 58 10.35 23.05 -17.40
N HIS A 59 10.09 22.00 -18.20
CA HIS A 59 10.14 22.07 -19.67
C HIS A 59 8.92 22.78 -20.31
N SER A 60 7.92 23.19 -19.52
CA SER A 60 6.69 23.82 -20.03
C SER A 60 6.90 25.21 -20.64
N GLY A 61 8.05 25.86 -20.43
CA GLY A 61 8.56 26.95 -21.27
C GLY A 61 7.66 28.18 -21.48
N GLY A 62 6.61 28.39 -20.66
CA GLY A 62 5.69 29.53 -20.78
C GLY A 62 4.38 29.25 -21.53
N ASP A 63 4.15 28.01 -21.98
CA ASP A 63 2.93 27.62 -22.70
C ASP A 63 1.82 27.22 -21.70
N PRO A 64 0.75 28.02 -21.52
CA PRO A 64 -0.18 27.87 -20.39
C PRO A 64 -0.89 26.52 -20.37
N LYS A 65 -1.17 25.93 -21.54
CA LYS A 65 -1.78 24.59 -21.66
C LYS A 65 -0.88 23.48 -21.11
N LYS A 66 0.43 23.56 -21.34
CA LYS A 66 1.39 22.57 -20.85
C LYS A 66 1.63 22.76 -19.36
N LEU A 67 1.63 24.01 -18.90
CA LEU A 67 1.76 24.36 -17.50
C LEU A 67 0.58 23.86 -16.67
N GLU A 68 -0.64 24.02 -17.16
CA GLU A 68 -1.86 23.54 -16.49
C GLU A 68 -1.89 22.01 -16.41
N GLY A 69 -1.54 21.33 -17.50
CA GLY A 69 -1.41 19.86 -17.52
C GLY A 69 -0.32 19.34 -16.56
N ALA A 70 0.81 20.04 -16.44
CA ALA A 70 1.86 19.69 -15.48
C ALA A 70 1.42 19.92 -14.03
N ARG A 71 0.72 21.04 -13.78
CA ARG A 71 0.22 21.40 -12.44
C ARG A 71 -0.83 20.40 -11.95
N ASN A 72 -1.77 20.00 -12.81
CA ASN A 72 -2.75 18.96 -12.50
C ASN A 72 -2.07 17.61 -12.20
N ASN A 73 -1.07 17.23 -12.99
CA ASN A 73 -0.33 15.98 -12.76
C ASN A 73 0.40 15.96 -11.41
N LEU A 74 0.98 17.10 -11.00
CA LEU A 74 1.60 17.24 -9.68
C LEU A 74 0.55 17.15 -8.55
N ILE A 75 -0.61 17.79 -8.71
CA ILE A 75 -1.71 17.73 -7.74
C ILE A 75 -2.19 16.28 -7.55
N TYR A 76 -2.37 15.52 -8.64
CA TYR A 76 -2.75 14.11 -8.55
C TYR A 76 -1.68 13.25 -7.86
N GLY A 77 -0.39 13.49 -8.12
CA GLY A 77 0.70 12.80 -7.43
C GLY A 77 0.73 13.09 -5.92
N ILE A 78 0.52 14.35 -5.54
CA ILE A 78 0.45 14.78 -4.14
C ILE A 78 -0.79 14.21 -3.44
N LEU A 79 -1.95 14.21 -4.11
CA LEU A 79 -3.19 13.62 -3.60
C LEU A 79 -3.01 12.13 -3.28
N GLY A 80 -2.34 11.37 -4.13
CA GLY A 80 -2.05 9.96 -3.88
C GLY A 80 -1.23 9.75 -2.60
N LEU A 81 -0.16 10.52 -2.42
CA LEU A 81 0.65 10.47 -1.20
C LEU A 81 -0.14 10.89 0.05
N LEU A 82 -0.96 11.94 -0.08
CA LEU A 82 -1.79 12.45 0.99
C LEU A 82 -2.81 11.40 1.47
N ILE A 83 -3.45 10.68 0.56
CA ILE A 83 -4.41 9.63 0.90
C ILE A 83 -3.75 8.50 1.68
N VAL A 84 -2.53 8.11 1.32
CA VAL A 84 -1.77 7.08 2.06
C VAL A 84 -1.50 7.54 3.49
N LEU A 85 -1.06 8.78 3.69
CA LEU A 85 -0.85 9.36 5.02
C LEU A 85 -2.15 9.42 5.84
N LEU A 86 -3.25 9.85 5.21
CA LEU A 86 -4.55 9.92 5.86
C LEU A 86 -5.08 8.53 6.25
N SER A 87 -4.82 7.51 5.44
CA SER A 87 -5.21 6.13 5.74
C SER A 87 -4.62 5.66 7.08
N PHE A 88 -3.32 5.91 7.31
CA PHE A 88 -2.69 5.61 8.60
C PHE A 88 -3.30 6.40 9.76
N GLY A 89 -3.62 7.68 9.52
CA GLY A 89 -4.32 8.51 10.51
C GLY A 89 -5.68 7.93 10.92
N ILE A 90 -6.48 7.50 9.95
CA ILE A 90 -7.80 6.91 10.18
C ILE A 90 -7.69 5.61 10.97
N ILE A 91 -6.76 4.71 10.62
CA ILE A 91 -6.55 3.45 11.35
C ILE A 91 -6.20 3.73 12.83
N ASN A 92 -5.32 4.69 13.10
CA ASN A 92 -4.95 5.06 14.46
C ASN A 92 -6.13 5.61 15.27
N ILE A 93 -7.02 6.39 14.63
CA ILE A 93 -8.23 6.89 15.29
C ILE A 93 -9.17 5.73 15.63
N ILE A 94 -9.36 4.77 14.72
CA ILE A 94 -10.21 3.60 14.95
C ILE A 94 -9.67 2.77 16.12
N VAL A 95 -8.35 2.54 16.17
CA VAL A 95 -7.69 1.83 17.27
C VAL A 95 -7.85 2.59 18.59
N ALA A 96 -7.69 3.92 18.58
CA ALA A 96 -7.84 4.75 19.78
C ALA A 96 -9.27 4.72 20.34
N VAL A 97 -10.29 4.62 19.47
CA VAL A 97 -11.70 4.57 19.88
C VAL A 97 -12.13 3.16 20.31
N THR A 98 -11.63 2.11 19.66
CA THR A 98 -12.02 0.72 19.95
C THR A 98 -11.15 0.01 20.97
N GLY A 99 -9.92 0.48 21.20
CA GLY A 99 -8.94 -0.17 22.08
C GLY A 99 -8.38 -1.49 21.53
N VAL A 100 -8.68 -1.85 20.27
CA VAL A 100 -8.26 -3.11 19.65
C VAL A 100 -7.05 -2.86 18.77
N GLU A 101 -5.85 -3.16 19.27
CA GLU A 101 -4.58 -2.94 18.54
C GLU A 101 -4.43 -3.84 17.30
N CYS A 102 -5.18 -4.94 17.26
CA CYS A 102 -5.14 -5.94 16.20
C CYS A 102 -5.60 -5.39 14.86
N ILE A 103 -6.32 -4.26 14.81
CA ILE A 103 -6.70 -3.60 13.55
C ILE A 103 -5.46 -3.12 12.78
N ARG A 104 -4.32 -2.90 13.46
CA ARG A 104 -3.05 -2.55 12.81
C ARG A 104 -2.41 -3.74 12.09
N ASN A 105 -2.81 -4.96 12.42
CA ASN A 105 -2.30 -6.18 11.82
C ASN A 105 -3.45 -6.81 11.02
N PHE A 106 -3.38 -6.82 9.70
CA PHE A 106 -4.51 -7.24 8.85
C PHE A 106 -5.01 -8.68 9.09
N GLY A 107 -4.43 -9.46 10.03
CA GLY A 107 -4.83 -10.82 10.43
C GLY A 107 -5.80 -10.90 11.60
N PHE A 108 -6.43 -12.07 11.75
CA PHE A 108 -7.36 -12.37 12.85
C PHE A 108 -6.66 -12.63 14.21
N GLY A 109 -5.34 -12.49 14.26
CA GLY A 109 -4.54 -12.62 15.48
C GLY A 109 -4.33 -11.26 16.11
N CYS A 110 -5.08 -10.99 17.18
CA CYS A 110 -4.52 -10.38 18.38
C CYS A 110 -3.69 -11.47 19.08
#